data_AF-A0A970AXP7-F1
#
_entry.id   AF-A0A970AXP7-F1
#
_cell.length_a   1.000
_cell.length_b   1.000
_cell.length_c   1.000
_cell.angle_alpha   90.00
_cell.angle_beta   90.00
_cell.angle_gamma   90.00
#
_symmetry.space_group_name_H-M   'P 1'
#
loop_
_entity.id
_entity.type
_entity.pdbx_description
1 polymer ?
#
loop_
_entity_poly.entity_id
_entity_poly.type
_entity_poly.pdbx_seq_one_letter_code
_entity_poly.pdbx_strand_id
1 'polypeptide(L)'
;LYKSDASIQKMHQHCPWLLTWDDHEVENNYAAGVSERKKADPAAFLEQRAAAYQAYYEMMPLRRAQLPTGCPSSGCDSPLM
;
A
#
# COMPACT_ATOMS: atom_id res chain seq x y z
N LEU A 1 -3.54 3.55 15.87
CA LEU A 1 -2.75 4.53 15.10
C LEU A 1 -1.27 4.13 15.27
N TYR A 2 -0.60 3.65 14.21
CA TYR A 2 0.76 3.06 14.32
C TYR A 2 1.87 4.13 14.43
N LYS A 3 1.88 5.13 13.55
CA LYS A 3 2.95 6.14 13.48
C LYS A 3 2.96 7.13 14.66
N SER A 4 1.98 7.07 15.55
CA SER A 4 1.95 7.85 16.79
C SER A 4 2.74 7.23 17.93
N ASP A 5 3.21 5.98 17.79
CA ASP A 5 4.05 5.36 18.82
C ASP A 5 5.41 6.09 18.91
N ALA A 6 5.76 6.54 20.11
CA ALA A 6 6.97 7.33 20.34
C ALA A 6 8.26 6.55 20.07
N SER A 7 8.25 5.22 20.27
CA SER A 7 9.41 4.37 19.99
C SER A 7 9.61 4.24 18.48
N ILE A 8 8.53 4.05 17.72
CA ILE A 8 8.56 4.02 16.25
C ILE A 8 9.06 5.35 15.69
N GLN A 9 8.55 6.48 16.19
CA GLN A 9 9.01 7.81 15.76
C GLN A 9 10.51 8.02 16.01
N LYS A 10 11.00 7.63 17.19
CA LYS A 10 12.44 7.72 17.49
C LYS A 10 13.26 6.87 16.53
N MET A 11 12.86 5.63 16.23
CA MET A 11 13.60 4.80 15.28
C MET A 11 13.61 5.40 13.86
N HIS A 12 12.49 5.98 13.40
CA HIS A 12 12.43 6.69 12.11
C HIS A 12 13.32 7.93 12.03
N GLN A 13 13.59 8.59 13.16
CA GLN A 13 14.45 9.79 13.21
C GLN A 13 15.95 9.45 13.17
N HIS A 14 16.36 8.27 13.65
CA HIS A 14 17.77 7.93 13.85
C HIS A 14 18.40 7.13 12.69
N CYS A 15 17.60 6.37 11.95
CA CYS A 15 18.09 5.48 10.91
C CYS A 15 17.33 5.71 9.60
N PRO A 16 17.98 5.56 8.43
CA PRO A 16 17.27 5.35 7.18
C PRO A 16 16.58 3.97 7.19
N TRP A 17 15.42 3.87 6.54
CA TRP A 17 14.64 2.63 6.46
C TRP A 17 14.53 2.16 5.02
N LEU A 18 14.73 0.86 4.82
CA LEU A 18 14.40 0.16 3.58
C LEU A 18 13.13 -0.64 3.86
N LEU A 19 12.03 -0.24 3.22
CA LEU A 19 10.70 -0.74 3.53
C LEU A 19 10.13 -1.52 2.34
N THR A 20 9.39 -2.56 2.67
CA THR A 20 8.49 -3.28 1.78
C THR A 20 7.21 -3.58 2.56
N TRP A 21 6.10 -3.74 1.85
CA TRP A 21 4.80 -4.11 2.44
C TRP A 21 4.61 -5.63 2.41
N ASP A 22 3.55 -6.10 3.07
CA ASP A 22 2.97 -7.42 2.90
C ASP A 22 1.46 -7.26 2.60
N ASP A 23 0.68 -8.30 2.85
CA ASP A 23 -0.77 -8.34 2.64
C ASP A 23 -1.55 -7.37 3.57
N HIS A 24 -1.17 -7.30 4.85
CA HIS A 24 -1.88 -6.57 5.89
C HIS A 24 -1.86 -5.04 5.76
N GLU A 25 -1.02 -4.49 4.89
CA GLU A 25 -1.13 -3.08 4.49
C GLU A 25 -2.42 -2.79 3.68
N VAL A 26 -3.05 -3.82 3.11
CA VAL A 26 -4.31 -3.72 2.35
C VAL A 26 -5.42 -4.57 2.95
N GLU A 27 -5.23 -5.89 3.00
CA GLU A 27 -6.18 -6.91 3.45
C GLU A 27 -5.47 -8.25 3.66
N ASN A 28 -5.80 -8.98 4.71
CA ASN A 28 -5.24 -10.31 4.96
C ASN A 28 -5.36 -11.22 3.72
N ASN A 29 -4.28 -11.92 3.37
CA ASN A 29 -4.16 -12.87 2.26
C ASN A 29 -4.56 -12.37 0.86
N TYR A 30 -4.58 -11.05 0.59
CA TYR A 30 -4.88 -10.60 -0.77
C TYR A 30 -3.78 -11.01 -1.75
N ALA A 31 -4.18 -11.31 -2.99
CA ALA A 31 -3.25 -11.68 -4.06
C ALA A 31 -3.57 -10.91 -5.33
N ALA A 32 -2.67 -10.00 -5.73
CA ALA A 32 -2.89 -9.09 -6.86
C ALA A 32 -4.25 -8.35 -6.72
N GLY A 33 -5.18 -8.56 -7.65
CA GLY A 33 -6.52 -7.96 -7.62
C GLY A 33 -7.58 -8.80 -6.90
N VAL A 34 -7.16 -9.85 -6.17
CA VAL A 34 -8.06 -10.83 -5.55
C VAL A 34 -8.05 -10.66 -4.04
N SER A 35 -9.22 -10.36 -3.49
CA SER A 35 -9.50 -10.33 -2.05
C SER A 35 -9.56 -11.74 -1.46
N GLU A 36 -9.23 -11.90 -0.18
CA GLU A 36 -9.50 -13.16 0.52
C GLU A 36 -11.01 -13.42 0.71
N ARG A 37 -11.82 -12.37 0.68
CA ARG A 37 -13.26 -12.44 0.92
C ARG A 37 -13.93 -13.04 -0.31
N LYS A 38 -14.46 -14.26 -0.17
CA LYS A 38 -15.12 -15.07 -1.22
C LYS A 38 -16.19 -14.35 -2.07
N LYS A 39 -16.74 -13.23 -1.61
CA LYS A 39 -17.78 -12.45 -2.28
C LYS A 39 -17.47 -10.95 -2.32
N ALA A 40 -16.20 -10.57 -2.20
CA ALA A 40 -15.81 -9.18 -2.44
C ALA A 40 -16.07 -8.82 -3.90
N ASP A 41 -16.58 -7.61 -4.11
CA ASP A 41 -16.62 -7.02 -5.43
C ASP A 41 -15.18 -6.69 -5.87
N PRO A 42 -14.68 -7.23 -6.99
CA PRO A 42 -13.32 -6.95 -7.47
C PRO A 42 -13.05 -5.45 -7.68
N ALA A 43 -14.04 -4.69 -8.14
CA ALA A 43 -13.87 -3.25 -8.36
C ALA A 43 -13.66 -2.51 -7.03
N ALA A 44 -14.54 -2.77 -6.04
CA ALA A 44 -14.42 -2.20 -4.71
C ALA A 44 -13.10 -2.62 -4.01
N PHE A 45 -12.62 -3.85 -4.23
CA PHE A 45 -11.33 -4.28 -3.69
C PHE A 45 -10.15 -3.52 -4.33
N LEU A 46 -10.18 -3.30 -5.64
CA LEU A 46 -9.14 -2.51 -6.32
C LEU A 46 -9.14 -1.04 -5.85
N GLU A 47 -10.30 -0.46 -5.54
CA GLU A 47 -10.41 0.86 -4.91
C GLU A 47 -9.80 0.86 -3.50
N GLN A 48 -10.09 -0.15 -2.68
CA GLN A 48 -9.47 -0.32 -1.36
C GLN A 48 -7.93 -0.44 -1.47
N ARG A 49 -7.43 -1.24 -2.42
CA ARG A 49 -5.99 -1.42 -2.66
C ARG A 49 -5.32 -0.12 -3.09
N ALA A 50 -5.96 0.65 -3.98
CA ALA A 50 -5.44 1.95 -4.40
C ALA A 50 -5.35 2.93 -3.21
N ALA A 51 -6.39 3.00 -2.37
CA ALA A 51 -6.38 3.84 -1.18
C ALA A 51 -5.32 3.41 -0.16
N ALA A 52 -5.13 2.11 0.03
CA ALA A 52 -4.10 1.56 0.92
C ALA A 52 -2.68 1.89 0.43
N TYR A 53 -2.40 1.75 -0.88
CA TYR A 53 -1.10 2.10 -1.45
C TYR A 53 -0.81 3.60 -1.39
N GLN A 54 -1.83 4.44 -1.60
CA GLN A 54 -1.69 5.88 -1.39
C GLN A 54 -1.31 6.18 0.07
N ALA A 55 -2.05 5.62 1.04
CA ALA A 55 -1.76 5.82 2.46
C ALA A 55 -0.36 5.30 2.85
N TYR A 56 0.06 4.15 2.31
CA TYR A 56 1.41 3.63 2.51
C TYR A 56 2.48 4.60 2.00
N TYR A 57 2.32 5.12 0.78
CA TYR A 57 3.25 6.11 0.22
C TYR A 57 3.31 7.39 1.04
N GLU A 58 2.16 7.93 1.45
CA GLU A 58 2.08 9.15 2.27
C GLU A 58 2.72 8.98 3.65
N MET A 59 2.69 7.76 4.19
CA MET A 59 3.16 7.46 5.54
C MET A 59 4.58 6.88 5.58
N MET A 60 5.18 6.51 4.45
CA MET A 60 6.53 5.95 4.39
C MET A 60 7.52 6.90 3.69
N PRO A 61 8.81 6.91 4.09
CA PRO A 61 9.84 7.76 3.48
C PRO A 61 10.31 7.20 2.12
N LEU A 62 9.40 7.05 1.16
CA LEU A 62 9.69 6.53 -0.18
C LEU A 62 10.14 7.64 -1.14
N ARG A 63 10.84 7.26 -2.23
CA ARG A 63 11.25 8.23 -3.26
C ARG A 63 10.07 8.49 -4.19
N ARG A 64 10.15 9.54 -5.01
CA ARG A 64 9.08 9.90 -5.96
C ARG A 64 8.77 8.82 -7.00
N ALA A 65 9.74 7.99 -7.36
CA ALA A 65 9.51 6.84 -8.24
C ALA A 65 8.54 5.81 -7.62
N GLN A 66 8.41 5.86 -6.29
CA GLN A 66 7.47 5.27 -5.33
C GLN A 66 5.98 5.48 -5.55
N LEU A 67 5.64 6.53 -6.30
CA LEU A 67 4.30 7.08 -6.29
C LEU A 67 3.33 6.09 -6.95
N PRO A 68 2.26 5.64 -6.25
CA PRO A 68 1.31 4.71 -6.83
C PRO A 68 0.70 5.29 -8.10
N THR A 69 0.96 4.64 -9.22
CA THR A 69 0.28 4.93 -10.47
C THR A 69 -1.01 4.12 -10.49
N GLY A 70 -2.14 4.78 -10.23
CA GLY A 70 -3.44 4.17 -10.48
C GLY A 70 -3.55 3.71 -11.94
N CYS A 71 -4.51 2.84 -12.23
CA CYS A 71 -4.77 2.45 -13.60
C CYS A 71 -5.20 3.68 -14.44
N PRO A 72 -4.43 4.10 -15.46
CA PRO A 72 -4.93 5.10 -16.40
C PRO A 72 -6.13 4.51 -17.15
N SER A 73 -7.04 5.34 -17.64
CA SER A 73 -8.25 4.91 -18.37
C SER A 73 -7.98 4.01 -19.59
N SER A 74 -6.72 3.85 -19.99
CA SER A 74 -6.22 2.93 -21.00
C SER A 74 -5.32 1.84 -20.39
N GLY A 75 -5.93 0.76 -19.87
CA GLY A 75 -5.28 -0.53 -19.64
C GLY A 75 -4.62 -0.72 -18.26
N CYS A 76 -5.26 -1.51 -17.40
CA CYS A 76 -4.73 -1.93 -16.11
C CYS A 76 -3.86 -3.18 -16.29
N ASP A 77 -2.59 -3.03 -16.67
CA ASP A 77 -1.62 -4.12 -16.65
C ASP A 77 -0.21 -3.58 -16.44
N SER A 78 0.12 -3.16 -15.22
CA SER A 78 1.52 -2.97 -14.82
C SER A 78 1.78 -3.61 -13.47
N PRO A 79 2.73 -4.56 -13.38
CA PRO A 79 3.02 -5.31 -12.15
C PRO A 79 3.98 -4.59 -11.20
N LEU A 80 4.20 -3.28 -11.40
CA LEU A 80 5.09 -2.48 -10.57
C LEU A 80 4.41 -1.18 -10.13
N MET A 81 3.24 -1.34 -9.53
CA MET A 81 2.76 -0.71 -8.29
C MET A 81 1.28 -1.06 -8.10
#